data_AF-A0A4W2EW83-F1
#
_entry.id   AF-A0A4W2EW83-F1
#
_cell.length_a   1.000
_cell.length_b   1.000
_cell.length_c   1.000
_cell.angle_alpha   90.00
_cell.angle_beta   90.00
_cell.angle_gamma   90.00
#
_symmetry.space_group_name_H-M   'P 1'
#
loop_
_entity.id
_entity.type
_entity.pdbx_description
1 polymer ?
#
loop_
_entity_poly.entity_id
_entity_poly.type
_entity_poly.pdbx_seq_one_letter_code
_entity_poly.pdbx_strand_id
1 'polypeptide(L)'
;MDRHVPMHALPEEIQKMSPEEKVCKYCGVSYLILHEFKAMEEKVKAMEKEMKFYQGSIEREKRLQEKLQSLSQDFEQYKIDNESQTERIQDASMKLKSYQDEFQRVQKELSQLQHELKIKQKQSQIFSQRLMEYKYFWTKTLALLAFTKRELNSIKNEIYDHFKNWTSLKREVFLQIKSISETALTEIKMLNKSLTVSQRNNVCLEEEMKNLKLLSDAAILRSQQIQTSKQQEVNLQTRCHDLQKEVLDLQCQVEALGLKLQKAVTEMDNYKEKLIFKKTVGAAAKSLQLCPTLCDSIDGSPPGSPVPGILQARPLEWVAISFSSA
;
A
#
# COMPACT_ATOMS: atom_id res chain seq x y z
N MET A 1 -171.77 -5.74 -10.81
CA MET A 1 -172.19 -7.02 -11.39
C MET A 1 -172.61 -6.76 -12.83
N ASP A 2 -171.65 -6.86 -13.75
CA ASP A 2 -171.96 -6.83 -15.18
C ASP A 2 -172.69 -8.11 -15.54
N ARG A 3 -173.91 -7.99 -16.07
CA ARG A 3 -174.65 -9.13 -16.61
C ARG A 3 -173.90 -9.62 -17.84
N HIS A 4 -173.27 -10.78 -17.74
CA HIS A 4 -172.62 -11.44 -18.87
C HIS A 4 -173.69 -11.78 -19.92
N VAL A 5 -173.60 -11.18 -21.10
CA VAL A 5 -174.45 -11.51 -22.26
C VAL A 5 -173.72 -12.61 -23.05
N PRO A 6 -174.30 -13.80 -23.24
CA PRO A 6 -173.64 -14.88 -23.98
C PRO A 6 -173.34 -14.44 -25.42
N MET A 7 -172.08 -14.60 -25.87
CA MET A 7 -171.63 -14.15 -27.20
C MET A 7 -172.25 -14.93 -28.38
N HIS A 8 -172.91 -16.04 -28.12
CA HIS A 8 -173.75 -16.74 -29.09
C HIS A 8 -175.11 -17.02 -28.46
N ALA A 9 -176.17 -16.53 -29.11
CA ALA A 9 -177.53 -16.85 -28.71
C ALA A 9 -177.77 -18.36 -28.89
N LEU A 10 -178.47 -18.97 -27.93
CA LEU A 10 -178.86 -20.38 -28.05
C LEU A 10 -179.65 -20.58 -29.37
N PRO A 11 -179.44 -21.68 -30.10
CA PRO A 11 -180.20 -22.01 -31.31
C PRO A 11 -181.70 -21.87 -31.07
N GLU A 12 -182.42 -21.36 -32.07
CA GLU A 12 -183.84 -20.97 -31.92
C GLU A 12 -184.72 -22.11 -31.41
N GLU A 13 -184.37 -23.35 -31.73
CA GLU A 13 -185.04 -24.56 -31.28
C GLU A 13 -185.04 -24.63 -29.75
N ILE A 14 -183.91 -24.31 -29.11
CA ILE A 14 -183.76 -24.36 -27.66
C ILE A 14 -184.39 -23.15 -26.98
N GLN A 15 -184.47 -21.99 -27.64
CA GLN A 15 -185.17 -20.84 -27.08
C GLN A 15 -186.68 -21.06 -27.02
N LYS A 16 -187.26 -21.71 -28.05
CA LYS A 16 -188.70 -21.98 -28.17
C LYS A 16 -189.20 -23.23 -27.42
N MET A 17 -188.31 -24.07 -26.90
CA MET A 17 -188.70 -25.23 -26.07
C MET A 17 -189.33 -24.80 -24.74
N SER A 18 -190.26 -25.62 -24.24
CA SER A 18 -190.94 -25.38 -22.96
C SER A 18 -189.99 -25.57 -21.76
N PRO A 19 -190.18 -24.86 -20.63
CA PRO A 19 -189.27 -24.95 -19.48
C PRO A 19 -189.10 -26.38 -18.92
N GLU A 20 -190.11 -27.25 -18.99
CA GLU A 20 -190.02 -28.64 -18.52
C GLU A 20 -189.09 -29.52 -19.37
N GLU A 21 -188.80 -29.13 -20.61
CA GLU A 21 -187.94 -29.90 -21.55
C GLU A 21 -186.46 -29.51 -21.43
N LYS A 22 -186.17 -28.31 -20.90
CA LYS A 22 -184.79 -27.84 -20.66
C LYS A 22 -184.20 -28.34 -19.35
N VAL A 23 -185.01 -29.07 -18.57
CA VAL A 23 -184.70 -29.55 -17.23
C VAL A 23 -184.78 -31.08 -17.22
N CYS A 24 -183.75 -31.74 -16.69
CA CYS A 24 -183.74 -33.19 -16.61
C CYS A 24 -184.87 -33.69 -15.70
N LYS A 25 -185.79 -34.51 -16.22
CA LYS A 25 -186.97 -35.00 -15.49
C LYS A 25 -186.66 -35.81 -14.22
N TYR A 26 -185.42 -36.31 -14.05
CA TYR A 26 -185.05 -37.12 -12.88
C TYR A 26 -184.32 -36.35 -11.78
N CYS A 27 -183.53 -35.31 -12.11
CA CYS A 27 -182.73 -34.58 -11.12
C CYS A 27 -183.04 -33.08 -11.06
N GLY A 28 -183.93 -32.54 -11.92
CA GLY A 28 -184.39 -31.16 -11.85
C GLY A 28 -183.35 -30.11 -12.24
N VAL A 29 -182.15 -30.51 -12.70
CA VAL A 29 -181.10 -29.57 -13.13
C VAL A 29 -181.28 -29.27 -14.62
N SER A 30 -181.16 -27.98 -14.99
CA SER A 30 -181.20 -27.56 -16.39
C SER A 30 -179.95 -28.03 -17.14
N TYR A 31 -180.14 -28.63 -18.33
CA TYR A 31 -179.04 -29.05 -19.20
C TYR A 31 -178.13 -27.89 -19.61
N LEU A 32 -178.65 -26.66 -19.62
CA LEU A 32 -177.88 -25.43 -19.88
C LEU A 32 -176.91 -25.11 -18.73
N ILE A 33 -177.37 -25.25 -17.49
CA ILE A 33 -176.54 -25.07 -16.29
C ILE A 33 -175.41 -26.12 -16.28
N LEU A 34 -175.71 -27.38 -16.59
CA LEU A 34 -174.71 -28.45 -16.63
C LEU A 34 -173.61 -28.20 -17.69
N HIS A 35 -173.96 -27.70 -18.89
CA HIS A 35 -172.98 -27.37 -19.92
C HIS A 35 -172.10 -26.18 -19.51
N GLU A 36 -172.67 -25.15 -18.90
CA GLU A 36 -171.91 -24.00 -18.37
C GLU A 36 -170.95 -24.42 -17.25
N PHE A 37 -171.39 -25.31 -16.35
CA PHE A 37 -170.52 -25.89 -15.32
C PHE A 37 -169.39 -26.71 -15.94
N LYS A 38 -169.65 -27.51 -16.97
CA LYS A 38 -168.60 -28.29 -17.67
C LYS A 38 -167.62 -27.39 -18.44
N ALA A 39 -168.12 -26.32 -19.07
CA ALA A 39 -167.27 -25.32 -19.72
C ALA A 39 -166.41 -24.55 -18.70
N MET A 40 -166.96 -24.24 -17.52
CA MET A 40 -166.19 -23.67 -16.41
C MET A 40 -165.15 -24.66 -15.87
N GLU A 41 -165.50 -25.95 -15.72
CA GLU A 41 -164.58 -26.99 -15.27
C GLU A 41 -163.39 -27.15 -16.23
N GLU A 42 -163.64 -27.18 -17.55
CA GLU A 42 -162.56 -27.26 -18.55
C GLU A 42 -161.70 -25.98 -18.58
N LYS A 43 -162.31 -24.80 -18.39
CA LYS A 43 -161.55 -23.54 -18.22
C LYS A 43 -160.69 -23.56 -16.96
N VAL A 44 -161.22 -24.08 -15.84
CA VAL A 44 -160.45 -24.23 -14.59
C VAL A 44 -159.28 -25.19 -14.80
N LYS A 45 -159.49 -26.35 -15.45
CA LYS A 45 -158.41 -27.28 -15.79
C LYS A 45 -157.36 -26.65 -16.71
N ALA A 46 -157.77 -25.84 -17.69
CA ALA A 46 -156.85 -25.13 -18.57
C ALA A 46 -156.04 -24.09 -17.77
N MET A 47 -156.70 -23.31 -16.92
CA MET A 47 -156.06 -22.29 -16.07
C MET A 47 -155.12 -22.92 -15.03
N GLU A 48 -155.47 -24.09 -14.48
CA GLU A 48 -154.58 -24.87 -13.59
C GLU A 48 -153.32 -25.36 -14.31
N LYS A 49 -153.44 -25.79 -15.58
CA LYS A 49 -152.26 -26.18 -16.40
C LYS A 49 -151.36 -24.98 -16.66
N GLU A 50 -151.93 -23.83 -17.00
CA GLU A 50 -151.17 -22.58 -17.19
C GLU A 50 -150.51 -22.13 -15.88
N MET A 51 -151.23 -22.16 -14.76
CA MET A 51 -150.70 -21.79 -13.45
C MET A 51 -149.50 -22.67 -13.07
N LYS A 52 -149.59 -24.00 -13.28
CA LYS A 52 -148.47 -24.93 -13.08
C LYS A 52 -147.28 -24.62 -14.00
N PHE A 53 -147.53 -24.27 -15.26
CA PHE A 53 -146.49 -23.89 -16.20
C PHE A 53 -145.76 -22.60 -15.75
N TYR A 54 -146.50 -21.56 -15.39
CA TYR A 54 -145.94 -20.29 -14.91
C TYR A 54 -145.18 -20.48 -13.59
N GLN A 55 -145.71 -21.29 -12.67
CA GLN A 55 -145.02 -21.63 -11.43
C GLN A 55 -143.66 -22.32 -11.71
N GLY A 56 -143.63 -23.29 -12.62
CA GLY A 56 -142.38 -23.91 -13.06
C GLY A 56 -141.43 -22.94 -13.77
N SER A 57 -141.95 -21.90 -14.43
CA SER A 57 -141.14 -20.82 -15.02
C SER A 57 -140.49 -19.93 -13.97
N ILE A 58 -141.25 -19.55 -12.94
CA ILE A 58 -140.74 -18.77 -11.80
C ILE A 58 -139.62 -19.55 -11.10
N GLU A 59 -139.77 -20.87 -10.91
CA GLU A 59 -138.72 -21.71 -10.32
C GLU A 59 -137.46 -21.80 -11.19
N ARG A 60 -137.61 -21.87 -12.52
CA ARG A 60 -136.46 -21.83 -13.45
C ARG A 60 -135.73 -20.50 -13.39
N GLU A 61 -136.47 -19.39 -13.40
CA GLU A 61 -135.93 -18.04 -13.27
C GLU A 61 -135.16 -17.90 -11.95
N LYS A 62 -135.76 -18.34 -10.83
CA LYS A 62 -135.11 -18.33 -9.52
C LYS A 62 -133.81 -19.12 -9.52
N ARG A 63 -133.80 -20.33 -10.08
CA ARG A 63 -132.57 -21.15 -10.21
C ARG A 63 -131.50 -20.47 -11.08
N LEU A 64 -131.90 -19.79 -12.15
CA LEU A 64 -130.98 -19.03 -12.99
C LEU A 64 -130.41 -17.82 -12.25
N GLN A 65 -131.24 -17.10 -11.49
CA GLN A 65 -130.82 -15.97 -10.68
C GLN A 65 -129.84 -16.39 -9.57
N GLU A 66 -130.08 -17.51 -8.90
CA GLU A 66 -129.14 -18.11 -7.93
C GLU A 66 -127.79 -18.47 -8.58
N LYS A 67 -127.82 -19.09 -9.77
CA LYS A 67 -126.59 -19.39 -10.54
C LYS A 67 -125.85 -18.13 -10.98
N LEU A 68 -126.58 -17.09 -11.35
CA LEU A 68 -126.00 -15.83 -11.81
C LEU A 68 -125.35 -15.08 -10.62
N GLN A 69 -125.98 -15.15 -9.44
CA GLN A 69 -125.39 -14.66 -8.20
C GLN A 69 -124.13 -15.43 -7.80
N SER A 70 -124.15 -16.77 -7.85
CA SER A 70 -122.95 -17.56 -7.55
C SER A 70 -121.82 -17.28 -8.52
N LEU A 71 -122.11 -17.22 -9.82
CA LEU A 71 -121.12 -16.92 -10.85
C LEU A 71 -120.55 -15.50 -10.69
N SER A 72 -121.37 -14.53 -10.29
CA SER A 72 -120.91 -13.17 -10.00
C SER A 72 -119.98 -13.13 -8.78
N GLN A 73 -120.25 -13.92 -7.74
CA GLN A 73 -119.38 -14.02 -6.57
C GLN A 73 -118.04 -14.67 -6.93
N ASP A 74 -118.07 -15.76 -7.69
CA ASP A 74 -116.87 -16.45 -8.17
C ASP A 74 -116.01 -15.52 -9.03
N PHE A 75 -116.63 -14.71 -9.89
CA PHE A 75 -115.92 -13.74 -10.73
C PHE A 75 -115.22 -12.66 -9.89
N GLU A 76 -115.85 -12.12 -8.85
CA GLU A 76 -115.19 -11.14 -8.00
C GLU A 76 -114.10 -11.74 -7.11
N GLN A 77 -114.26 -12.98 -6.66
CA GLN A 77 -113.17 -13.69 -5.99
C GLN A 77 -111.97 -13.88 -6.94
N TYR A 78 -112.23 -14.30 -8.18
CA TYR A 78 -111.19 -14.44 -9.19
C TYR A 78 -110.46 -13.12 -9.46
N LYS A 79 -111.19 -12.00 -9.48
CA LYS A 79 -110.60 -10.67 -9.66
C LYS A 79 -109.65 -10.31 -8.51
N ILE A 80 -110.06 -10.53 -7.25
CA ILE A 80 -109.22 -10.29 -6.07
C ILE A 80 -107.97 -11.18 -6.11
N ASP A 81 -108.13 -12.46 -6.43
CA ASP A 81 -107.00 -13.40 -6.49
C ASP A 81 -106.01 -13.01 -7.60
N ASN A 82 -106.50 -12.55 -8.74
CA ASN A 82 -105.68 -12.10 -9.85
C ASN A 82 -104.93 -10.79 -9.53
N GLU A 83 -105.59 -9.85 -8.85
CA GLU A 83 -104.93 -8.63 -8.32
C GLU A 83 -103.81 -9.00 -7.34
N SER A 84 -104.09 -9.89 -6.38
CA SER A 84 -103.08 -10.40 -5.43
C SER A 84 -101.91 -11.11 -6.13
N GLN A 85 -102.19 -11.96 -7.12
CA GLN A 85 -101.13 -12.60 -7.91
C GLN A 85 -100.28 -11.58 -8.65
N THR A 86 -100.90 -10.54 -9.23
CA THR A 86 -100.20 -9.48 -9.95
C THR A 86 -99.26 -8.72 -9.01
N GLU A 87 -99.70 -8.36 -7.80
CA GLU A 87 -98.84 -7.71 -6.79
C GLU A 87 -97.65 -8.59 -6.40
N ARG A 88 -97.87 -9.89 -6.16
CA ARG A 88 -96.77 -10.82 -5.84
C ARG A 88 -95.76 -10.95 -6.98
N ILE A 89 -96.23 -10.98 -8.24
CA ILE A 89 -95.36 -11.03 -9.42
C ILE A 89 -94.55 -9.74 -9.53
N GLN A 90 -95.14 -8.58 -9.25
CA GLN A 90 -94.44 -7.30 -9.24
C GLN A 90 -93.35 -7.25 -8.16
N ASP A 91 -93.66 -7.67 -6.93
CA ASP A 91 -92.67 -7.75 -5.84
C ASP A 91 -91.52 -8.71 -6.17
N ALA A 92 -91.83 -9.91 -6.70
CA ALA A 92 -90.83 -10.86 -7.15
C ALA A 92 -89.97 -10.31 -8.28
N SER A 93 -90.57 -9.56 -9.22
CA SER A 93 -89.86 -8.92 -10.33
C SER A 93 -88.91 -7.83 -9.84
N MET A 94 -89.33 -7.02 -8.86
CA MET A 94 -88.45 -6.02 -8.23
C MET A 94 -87.27 -6.68 -7.52
N LYS A 95 -87.48 -7.76 -6.77
CA LYS A 95 -86.42 -8.54 -6.11
C LYS A 95 -85.46 -9.18 -7.10
N LEU A 96 -85.98 -9.76 -8.18
CA LEU A 96 -85.13 -10.34 -9.23
C LEU A 96 -84.25 -9.27 -9.87
N LYS A 97 -84.79 -8.06 -10.07
CA LYS A 97 -84.04 -6.94 -10.61
C LYS A 97 -82.94 -6.48 -9.66
N SER A 98 -83.21 -6.36 -8.35
CA SER A 98 -82.19 -5.99 -7.38
C SER A 98 -81.05 -7.01 -7.32
N TYR A 99 -81.37 -8.32 -7.34
CA TYR A 99 -80.34 -9.37 -7.39
C TYR A 99 -79.54 -9.36 -8.68
N GLN A 100 -80.18 -9.06 -9.82
CA GLN A 100 -79.48 -8.91 -11.09
C GLN A 100 -78.46 -7.76 -11.04
N ASP A 101 -78.85 -6.64 -10.46
CA ASP A 101 -77.97 -5.47 -10.34
C ASP A 101 -76.83 -5.74 -9.35
N GLU A 102 -77.08 -6.46 -8.26
CA GLU A 102 -76.05 -6.95 -7.32
C GLU A 102 -75.04 -7.87 -7.99
N PHE A 103 -75.52 -8.87 -8.73
CA PHE A 103 -74.66 -9.79 -9.45
C PHE A 103 -73.74 -9.05 -10.43
N GLN A 104 -74.28 -8.07 -11.17
CA GLN A 104 -73.47 -7.23 -12.07
C GLN A 104 -72.42 -6.39 -11.33
N ARG A 105 -72.74 -5.88 -10.12
CA ARG A 105 -71.76 -5.17 -9.29
C ARG A 105 -70.62 -6.10 -8.86
N VAL A 106 -70.94 -7.25 -8.28
CA VAL A 106 -69.95 -8.24 -7.84
C VAL A 106 -69.10 -8.75 -9.01
N GLN A 107 -69.70 -8.94 -10.18
CA GLN A 107 -68.96 -9.34 -11.38
C GLN A 107 -67.94 -8.27 -11.82
N LYS A 108 -68.28 -6.99 -11.73
CA LYS A 108 -67.33 -5.89 -11.99
C LYS A 108 -66.20 -5.86 -10.97
N GLU A 109 -66.52 -5.98 -9.68
CA GLU A 109 -65.51 -6.03 -8.60
C GLU A 109 -64.54 -7.22 -8.78
N LEU A 110 -65.06 -8.40 -9.10
CA LEU A 110 -64.24 -9.58 -9.38
C LEU A 110 -63.26 -9.33 -10.54
N SER A 111 -63.73 -8.69 -11.61
CA SER A 111 -62.89 -8.36 -12.77
C SER A 111 -61.77 -7.36 -12.41
N GLN A 112 -62.05 -6.39 -11.54
CA GLN A 112 -61.08 -5.43 -11.03
C GLN A 112 -60.02 -6.12 -10.16
N LEU A 113 -60.45 -6.95 -9.20
CA LEU A 113 -59.55 -7.71 -8.33
C LEU A 113 -58.66 -8.67 -9.13
N GLN A 114 -59.18 -9.32 -10.17
CA GLN A 114 -58.37 -10.15 -11.06
C GLN A 114 -57.30 -9.34 -11.80
N HIS A 115 -57.60 -8.10 -12.20
CA HIS A 115 -56.62 -7.22 -12.82
C HIS A 115 -55.54 -6.78 -11.83
N GLU A 116 -55.93 -6.38 -10.62
CA GLU A 116 -54.99 -6.01 -9.55
C GLU A 116 -54.08 -7.19 -9.18
N LEU A 117 -54.63 -8.40 -9.07
CA LEU A 117 -53.84 -9.61 -8.80
C LEU A 117 -52.76 -9.83 -9.87
N LYS A 118 -53.09 -9.66 -11.16
CA LYS A 118 -52.11 -9.77 -12.26
C LYS A 118 -51.02 -8.70 -12.15
N ILE A 119 -51.36 -7.48 -11.76
CA ILE A 119 -50.36 -6.42 -11.52
C ILE A 119 -49.45 -6.80 -10.37
N LYS A 120 -50.00 -7.25 -9.23
CA LYS A 120 -49.22 -7.67 -8.06
C LYS A 120 -48.33 -8.88 -8.36
N GLN A 121 -48.80 -9.84 -9.15
CA GLN A 121 -47.99 -10.97 -9.61
C GLN A 121 -46.79 -10.51 -10.45
N LYS A 122 -47.00 -9.60 -11.41
CA LYS A 122 -45.90 -9.03 -12.21
C LYS A 122 -44.89 -8.28 -11.34
N GLN A 123 -45.35 -7.49 -10.38
CA GLN A 123 -44.48 -6.80 -9.42
C GLN A 123 -43.64 -7.79 -8.60
N SER A 124 -44.27 -8.85 -8.07
CA SER A 124 -43.58 -9.91 -7.33
C SER A 124 -42.51 -10.59 -8.17
N GLN A 125 -42.78 -10.85 -9.45
CA GLN A 125 -41.81 -11.46 -10.36
C GLN A 125 -40.59 -10.57 -10.57
N ILE A 126 -40.77 -9.26 -10.74
CA ILE A 126 -39.67 -8.29 -10.85
C ILE A 126 -38.83 -8.28 -9.57
N PHE A 127 -39.46 -8.28 -8.39
CA PHE A 127 -38.73 -8.34 -7.12
C PHE A 127 -37.93 -9.65 -6.97
N SER A 128 -38.53 -10.78 -7.36
CA SER A 128 -37.83 -12.06 -7.36
C SER A 128 -36.60 -12.06 -8.27
N GLN A 129 -36.71 -11.45 -9.46
CA GLN A 129 -35.59 -11.34 -10.39
C GLN A 129 -34.46 -10.48 -9.80
N ARG A 130 -34.79 -9.30 -9.25
CA ARG A 130 -33.81 -8.42 -8.58
C ARG A 130 -33.12 -9.13 -7.40
N LEU A 131 -33.85 -9.94 -6.64
CA LEU A 131 -33.28 -10.68 -5.53
C LEU A 131 -32.26 -11.73 -6.00
N MET A 132 -32.52 -12.37 -7.13
CA MET A 132 -31.55 -13.28 -7.77
C MET A 132 -30.30 -12.54 -8.27
N GLU A 133 -30.46 -11.36 -8.85
CA GLU A 133 -29.34 -10.50 -9.26
C GLU A 133 -28.48 -10.08 -8.05
N TYR A 134 -29.11 -9.65 -6.95
CA TYR A 134 -28.38 -9.33 -5.73
C TYR A 134 -27.66 -10.54 -5.16
N LYS A 135 -28.31 -11.71 -5.11
CA LYS A 135 -27.67 -12.95 -4.63
C LYS A 135 -26.42 -13.29 -5.44
N TYR A 136 -26.50 -13.15 -6.77
CA TYR A 136 -25.37 -13.36 -7.67
C TYR A 136 -24.23 -12.36 -7.39
N PHE A 137 -24.55 -11.06 -7.29
CA PHE A 137 -23.58 -10.02 -7.00
C PHE A 137 -22.89 -10.26 -5.64
N TRP A 138 -23.67 -10.56 -4.60
CA TRP A 138 -23.13 -10.86 -3.27
C TRP A 138 -22.18 -12.05 -3.28
N THR A 139 -22.53 -13.12 -4.01
CA THR A 139 -21.67 -14.30 -4.14
C THR A 139 -20.34 -13.95 -4.82
N LYS A 140 -20.37 -13.16 -5.90
CA LYS A 140 -19.16 -12.68 -6.58
C LYS A 140 -18.29 -11.79 -5.68
N THR A 141 -18.90 -10.83 -4.99
CA THR A 141 -18.19 -9.92 -4.08
C THR A 141 -17.54 -10.68 -2.94
N LEU A 142 -18.22 -11.69 -2.37
CA LEU A 142 -17.67 -12.55 -1.33
C LEU A 142 -16.45 -13.34 -1.85
N ALA A 143 -16.52 -13.89 -3.07
CA ALA A 143 -15.41 -14.61 -3.68
C ALA A 143 -14.20 -13.70 -3.92
N LEU A 144 -14.42 -12.48 -4.41
CA LEU A 144 -13.36 -11.48 -4.59
C LEU A 144 -12.74 -11.09 -3.25
N LEU A 145 -13.54 -10.87 -2.21
CA LEU A 145 -13.03 -10.53 -0.87
C LEU A 145 -12.20 -11.68 -0.27
N ALA A 146 -12.63 -12.93 -0.48
CA ALA A 146 -11.87 -14.10 -0.03
C ALA A 146 -10.52 -14.21 -0.77
N PHE A 147 -10.51 -13.92 -2.06
CA PHE A 147 -9.29 -13.88 -2.87
C PHE A 147 -8.34 -12.77 -2.39
N THR A 148 -8.81 -11.53 -2.27
CA THR A 148 -7.97 -10.41 -1.84
C THR A 148 -7.41 -10.61 -0.43
N LYS A 149 -8.19 -11.21 0.48
CA LYS A 149 -7.70 -11.61 1.81
C LYS A 149 -6.54 -12.61 1.74
N ARG A 150 -6.59 -13.56 0.80
CA ARG A 150 -5.52 -14.54 0.59
C ARG A 150 -4.25 -13.85 0.07
N GLU A 151 -4.38 -13.01 -0.95
CA GLU A 151 -3.26 -12.26 -1.52
C GLU A 151 -2.60 -11.36 -0.47
N LEU A 152 -3.40 -10.64 0.32
CA LEU A 152 -2.89 -9.81 1.41
C LEU A 152 -2.11 -10.63 2.44
N ASN A 153 -2.57 -11.85 2.73
CA ASN A 153 -1.86 -12.74 3.64
C ASN A 153 -0.54 -13.26 3.03
N SER A 154 -0.49 -13.50 1.72
CA SER A 154 0.75 -13.83 1.00
C SER A 154 1.77 -12.69 1.11
N ILE A 155 1.35 -11.47 0.74
CA ILE A 155 2.20 -10.27 0.82
C ILE A 155 2.70 -10.05 2.24
N LYS A 156 1.83 -10.20 3.25
CA LYS A 156 2.22 -10.09 4.66
C LYS A 156 3.33 -11.09 5.01
N ASN A 157 3.22 -12.33 4.56
CA ASN A 157 4.21 -13.36 4.85
C ASN A 157 5.54 -13.06 4.14
N GLU A 158 5.50 -12.63 2.87
CA GLU A 158 6.70 -12.22 2.12
C GLU A 158 7.42 -11.06 2.81
N ILE A 159 6.69 -10.02 3.25
CA ILE A 159 7.27 -8.90 4.00
C ILE A 159 7.92 -9.39 5.29
N TYR A 160 7.28 -10.31 6.01
CA TYR A 160 7.83 -10.88 7.24
C TYR A 160 9.13 -11.64 6.99
N ASP A 161 9.18 -12.46 5.94
CA ASP A 161 10.37 -13.21 5.55
C ASP A 161 11.50 -12.26 5.10
N HIS A 162 11.19 -11.24 4.32
CA HIS A 162 12.15 -10.20 3.94
C HIS A 162 12.71 -9.46 5.16
N PHE A 163 11.86 -9.12 6.13
CA PHE A 163 12.29 -8.47 7.36
C PHE A 163 13.23 -9.36 8.19
N LYS A 164 12.92 -10.66 8.27
CA LYS A 164 13.78 -11.65 8.93
C LYS A 164 15.14 -11.77 8.23
N ASN A 165 15.14 -11.85 6.89
CA ASN A 165 16.35 -11.91 6.08
C ASN A 165 17.21 -10.64 6.25
N TRP A 166 16.58 -9.46 6.19
CA TRP A 166 17.24 -8.18 6.44
C TRP A 166 17.88 -8.13 7.84
N THR A 167 17.17 -8.61 8.86
CA THR A 167 17.69 -8.66 10.24
C THR A 167 18.92 -9.57 10.34
N SER A 168 18.91 -10.71 9.65
CA SER A 168 20.05 -11.62 9.58
C SER A 168 21.25 -10.98 8.86
N LEU A 169 21.02 -10.40 7.69
CA LEU A 169 22.05 -9.71 6.91
C LEU A 169 22.68 -8.55 7.68
N LYS A 170 21.85 -7.74 8.35
CA LYS A 170 22.31 -6.64 9.21
C LYS A 170 23.27 -7.15 10.30
N ARG A 171 22.93 -8.27 10.94
CA ARG A 171 23.79 -8.90 11.97
C ARG A 171 25.11 -9.38 11.34
N GLU A 172 25.05 -10.04 10.19
CA GLU A 172 26.24 -10.54 9.50
C GLU A 172 27.19 -9.41 9.09
N VAL A 173 26.67 -8.37 8.44
CA VAL A 173 27.44 -7.18 8.05
C VAL A 173 28.09 -6.53 9.28
N PHE A 174 27.38 -6.42 10.40
CA PHE A 174 27.95 -5.89 11.63
C PHE A 174 29.12 -6.74 12.15
N LEU A 175 29.00 -8.07 12.11
CA LEU A 175 30.08 -8.97 12.50
C LEU A 175 31.28 -8.86 11.55
N GLN A 176 31.05 -8.74 10.25
CA GLN A 176 32.12 -8.54 9.27
C GLN A 176 32.85 -7.22 9.49
N ILE A 177 32.11 -6.10 9.66
CA ILE A 177 32.69 -4.79 9.97
C ILE A 177 33.55 -4.86 11.24
N LYS A 178 33.05 -5.53 12.28
CA LYS A 178 33.79 -5.72 13.53
C LYS A 178 35.10 -6.48 13.31
N SER A 179 35.05 -7.61 12.61
CA SER A 179 36.24 -8.44 12.29
C SER A 179 37.26 -7.67 11.46
N ILE A 180 36.82 -6.95 10.42
CA ILE A 180 37.68 -6.11 9.58
C ILE A 180 38.35 -5.02 10.44
N SER A 181 37.58 -4.36 11.30
CA SER A 181 38.09 -3.30 12.17
C SER A 181 39.13 -3.83 13.17
N GLU A 182 38.87 -4.99 13.77
CA GLU A 182 39.82 -5.66 14.66
C GLU A 182 41.12 -6.02 13.92
N THR A 183 41.00 -6.60 12.72
CA THR A 183 42.15 -6.94 11.88
C THR A 183 42.97 -5.69 11.52
N ALA A 184 42.33 -4.64 11.01
CA ALA A 184 42.99 -3.38 10.67
C ALA A 184 43.70 -2.74 11.88
N LEU A 185 43.09 -2.77 13.07
CA LEU A 185 43.73 -2.29 14.30
C LEU A 185 44.98 -3.11 14.65
N THR A 186 44.95 -4.43 14.47
CA THR A 186 46.14 -5.26 14.70
C THR A 186 47.25 -4.98 13.69
N GLU A 187 46.92 -4.77 12.42
CA GLU A 187 47.88 -4.41 11.37
C GLU A 187 48.50 -3.03 11.64
N ILE A 188 47.69 -2.02 11.96
CA ILE A 188 48.18 -0.68 12.34
C ILE A 188 49.14 -0.78 13.53
N LYS A 189 48.80 -1.59 14.54
CA LYS A 189 49.68 -1.81 15.70
C LYS A 189 51.01 -2.45 15.29
N MET A 190 51.00 -3.42 14.37
CA MET A 190 52.22 -4.06 13.87
C MET A 190 53.06 -3.10 13.02
N LEU A 191 52.44 -2.34 12.11
CA LEU A 191 53.12 -1.34 11.30
C LEU A 191 53.75 -0.25 12.16
N ASN A 192 53.05 0.24 13.18
CA ASN A 192 53.60 1.20 14.14
C ASN A 192 54.83 0.66 14.87
N LYS A 193 54.80 -0.61 15.30
CA LYS A 193 55.99 -1.25 15.90
C LYS A 193 57.16 -1.24 14.92
N SER A 194 56.95 -1.71 13.69
CA SER A 194 57.97 -1.73 12.64
C SER A 194 58.51 -0.33 12.32
N LEU A 195 57.63 0.67 12.26
CA LEU A 195 58.01 2.07 12.07
C LEU A 195 58.91 2.56 13.20
N THR A 196 58.58 2.27 14.47
CA THR A 196 59.46 2.68 15.59
C THR A 196 60.83 2.01 15.53
N VAL A 197 60.92 0.76 15.05
CA VAL A 197 62.21 0.07 14.86
C VAL A 197 63.00 0.73 13.73
N SER A 198 62.36 0.97 12.59
CA SER A 198 62.99 1.64 11.45
C SER A 198 63.47 3.06 11.80
N GLN A 199 62.68 3.83 12.56
CA GLN A 199 63.07 5.15 13.06
C GLN A 199 64.32 5.09 13.96
N ARG A 200 64.40 4.13 14.90
CA ARG A 200 65.60 3.94 15.73
C ARG A 200 66.84 3.61 14.89
N ASN A 201 66.69 2.72 13.91
CA ASN A 201 67.77 2.36 13.01
C ASN A 201 68.24 3.58 12.19
N ASN A 202 67.31 4.40 11.70
CA ASN A 202 67.66 5.60 10.97
C ASN A 202 68.46 6.59 11.83
N VAL A 203 68.04 6.82 13.08
CA VAL A 203 68.81 7.66 14.03
C VAL A 203 70.21 7.10 14.30
N CYS A 204 70.34 5.77 14.45
CA CYS A 204 71.65 5.13 14.62
C CYS A 204 72.55 5.32 13.39
N LEU A 205 72.00 5.10 12.19
CA LEU A 205 72.72 5.29 10.93
C LEU A 205 73.10 6.76 10.68
N GLU A 206 72.23 7.71 11.02
CA GLU A 206 72.54 9.14 10.96
C GLU A 206 73.72 9.48 11.87
N GLU A 207 73.80 8.90 13.07
CA GLU A 207 74.90 9.10 14.00
C GLU A 207 76.21 8.45 13.52
N GLU A 208 76.14 7.23 12.99
CA GLU A 208 77.29 6.58 12.33
C GLU A 208 77.80 7.41 11.14
N MET A 209 76.91 7.96 10.33
CA MET A 209 77.26 8.81 9.19
C MET A 209 77.97 10.09 9.66
N LYS A 210 77.52 10.73 10.74
CA LYS A 210 78.23 11.87 11.34
C LYS A 210 79.63 11.48 11.82
N ASN A 211 79.76 10.34 12.50
CA ASN A 211 81.05 9.84 12.97
C ASN A 211 82.02 9.53 11.81
N LEU A 212 81.52 8.86 10.77
CA LEU A 212 82.29 8.60 9.55
C LEU A 212 82.70 9.88 8.85
N LYS A 213 81.84 10.90 8.83
CA LYS A 213 82.17 12.22 8.29
C LYS A 213 83.31 12.88 9.09
N LEU A 214 83.24 12.88 10.42
CA LEU A 214 84.31 13.39 11.28
C LEU A 214 85.63 12.64 11.07
N LEU A 215 85.59 11.31 10.95
CA LEU A 215 86.77 10.49 10.66
C LEU A 215 87.36 10.80 9.28
N SER A 216 86.50 10.97 8.26
CA SER A 216 86.91 11.36 6.91
C SER A 216 87.57 12.74 6.93
N ASP A 217 86.98 13.73 7.59
CA ASP A 217 87.53 15.08 7.72
C ASP A 217 88.90 15.06 8.45
N ALA A 218 89.02 14.26 9.51
CA ALA A 218 90.29 14.05 10.22
C ALA A 218 91.35 13.35 9.35
N ALA A 219 90.94 12.37 8.53
CA ALA A 219 91.83 11.68 7.59
C ALA A 219 92.32 12.62 6.48
N ILE A 220 91.44 13.47 5.94
CA ILE A 220 91.80 14.52 4.97
C ILE A 220 92.82 15.49 5.60
N LEU A 221 92.57 15.96 6.81
CA LEU A 221 93.48 16.86 7.53
C LEU A 221 94.86 16.21 7.75
N ARG A 222 94.90 14.94 8.17
CA ARG A 222 96.16 14.19 8.30
C ARG A 222 96.87 14.03 6.97
N SER A 223 96.14 13.73 5.90
CA SER A 223 96.71 13.63 4.55
C SER A 223 97.38 14.94 4.12
N GLN A 224 96.71 16.08 4.35
CA GLN A 224 97.29 17.41 4.13
C GLN A 224 98.55 17.64 4.97
N GLN A 225 98.51 17.30 6.26
CA GLN A 225 99.68 17.40 7.14
C GLN A 225 100.86 16.55 6.67
N ILE A 226 100.62 15.31 6.25
CA ILE A 226 101.64 14.42 5.68
C ILE A 226 102.20 15.02 4.39
N GLN A 227 101.36 15.59 3.51
CA GLN A 227 101.83 16.23 2.29
C GLN A 227 102.72 17.45 2.59
N THR A 228 102.37 18.27 3.59
CA THR A 228 103.22 19.38 4.05
C THR A 228 104.54 18.87 4.63
N SER A 229 104.50 17.84 5.48
CA SER A 229 105.70 17.22 6.05
C SER A 229 106.59 16.60 4.96
N LYS A 230 106.01 15.95 3.95
CA LYS A 230 106.73 15.41 2.79
C LYS A 230 107.40 16.52 1.99
N GLN A 231 106.75 17.67 1.81
CA GLN A 231 107.38 18.83 1.19
C GLN A 231 108.56 19.36 2.01
N GLN A 232 108.44 19.39 3.34
CA GLN A 232 109.55 19.72 4.23
C GLN A 232 110.70 18.70 4.13
N GLU A 233 110.39 17.41 4.07
CA GLU A 233 111.37 16.34 3.88
C GLU A 233 112.11 16.50 2.54
N VAL A 234 111.40 16.74 1.44
CA VAL A 234 112.01 17.03 0.13
C VAL A 234 112.93 18.24 0.22
N ASN A 235 112.50 19.34 0.86
CA ASN A 235 113.34 20.52 1.05
C ASN A 235 114.60 20.22 1.87
N LEU A 236 114.49 19.42 2.95
CA LEU A 236 115.64 18.99 3.74
C LEU A 236 116.56 18.06 2.97
N GLN A 237 116.00 17.17 2.14
CA GLN A 237 116.75 16.24 1.30
C GLN A 237 117.53 16.99 0.22
N THR A 238 116.94 18.02 -0.40
CA THR A 238 117.65 18.95 -1.28
C THR A 238 118.79 19.63 -0.54
N ARG A 239 118.55 20.14 0.67
CA ARG A 239 119.59 20.79 1.49
C ARG A 239 120.72 19.83 1.88
N CYS A 240 120.40 18.58 2.21
CA CYS A 240 121.40 17.54 2.47
C CYS A 240 122.20 17.22 1.21
N HIS A 241 121.57 17.15 0.04
CA HIS A 241 122.27 16.95 -1.22
C HIS A 241 123.22 18.11 -1.54
N ASP A 242 122.78 19.35 -1.31
CA ASP A 242 123.60 20.54 -1.47
C ASP A 242 124.82 20.52 -0.53
N LEU A 243 124.61 20.20 0.75
CA LEU A 243 125.71 20.03 1.73
C LEU A 243 126.64 18.88 1.34
N GLN A 244 126.11 17.78 0.81
CA GLN A 244 126.91 16.63 0.38
C GLN A 244 127.78 16.98 -0.84
N LYS A 245 127.26 17.82 -1.74
CA LYS A 245 128.01 18.39 -2.86
C LYS A 245 129.11 19.34 -2.35
N GLU A 246 128.82 20.15 -1.34
CA GLU A 246 129.80 21.03 -0.68
C GLU A 246 130.92 20.22 0.01
N VAL A 247 130.57 19.11 0.69
CA VAL A 247 131.55 18.18 1.27
C VAL A 247 132.40 17.52 0.19
N LEU A 248 131.83 17.09 -0.94
CA LEU A 248 132.59 16.55 -2.06
C LEU A 248 133.55 17.57 -2.66
N ASP A 249 133.13 18.83 -2.80
CA ASP A 249 133.99 19.90 -3.30
C ASP A 249 135.14 20.18 -2.32
N LEU A 250 134.85 20.29 -1.02
CA LEU A 250 135.86 20.40 0.03
C LEU A 250 136.78 19.18 0.07
N GLN A 251 136.27 17.98 -0.19
CA GLN A 251 137.07 16.76 -0.24
C GLN A 251 138.02 16.74 -1.44
N CYS A 252 137.57 17.21 -2.62
CA CYS A 252 138.46 17.48 -3.75
C CYS A 252 139.54 18.52 -3.40
N GLN A 253 139.19 19.56 -2.63
CA GLN A 253 140.17 20.54 -2.14
C GLN A 253 141.18 19.91 -1.17
N VAL A 254 140.74 19.05 -0.26
CA VAL A 254 141.60 18.31 0.68
C VAL A 254 142.47 17.29 -0.05
N GLU A 255 141.96 16.58 -1.05
CA GLU A 255 142.74 15.65 -1.87
C GLU A 255 143.76 16.40 -2.74
N ALA A 256 143.41 17.57 -3.29
CA ALA A 256 144.37 18.42 -3.99
C ALA A 256 145.48 18.95 -3.05
N LEU A 257 145.13 19.28 -1.80
CA LEU A 257 146.10 19.63 -0.75
C LEU A 257 146.90 18.40 -0.30
N GLY A 258 146.29 17.22 -0.25
CA GLY A 258 146.91 15.95 0.09
C GLY A 258 147.92 15.52 -0.96
N LEU A 259 147.61 15.68 -2.25
CA LEU A 259 148.56 15.48 -3.35
C LEU A 259 149.70 16.49 -3.31
N LYS A 260 149.45 17.75 -2.94
CA LYS A 260 150.51 18.74 -2.68
C LYS A 260 151.40 18.33 -1.51
N LEU A 261 150.81 17.80 -0.43
CA LEU A 261 151.55 17.30 0.74
C LEU A 261 152.36 16.04 0.40
N GLN A 262 151.80 15.12 -0.37
CA GLN A 262 152.49 13.90 -0.80
C GLN A 262 153.66 14.23 -1.72
N LYS A 263 153.53 15.26 -2.57
CA LYS A 263 154.64 15.80 -3.35
C LYS A 263 155.75 16.37 -2.46
N ALA A 264 155.39 17.12 -1.41
CA ALA A 264 156.33 17.65 -0.41
C ALA A 264 156.96 16.55 0.47
N VAL A 265 156.25 15.46 0.74
CA VAL A 265 156.76 14.29 1.47
C VAL A 265 157.71 13.47 0.59
N THR A 266 157.41 13.26 -0.69
CA THR A 266 158.36 12.64 -1.62
C THR A 266 159.60 13.49 -1.88
N GLU A 267 159.49 14.81 -1.78
CA GLU A 267 160.66 15.71 -1.74
C GLU A 267 161.43 15.54 -0.41
N MET A 268 160.77 15.48 0.75
CA MET A 268 161.43 15.22 2.04
C MET A 268 162.12 13.85 2.13
N ASP A 269 161.51 12.79 1.60
CA ASP A 269 162.07 11.43 1.67
C ASP A 269 163.26 11.27 0.70
N ASN A 270 163.29 12.02 -0.41
CA ASN A 270 164.45 12.10 -1.31
C ASN A 270 165.65 12.86 -0.67
N TYR A 271 165.42 13.62 0.41
CA TYR A 271 166.47 14.25 1.23
C TYR A 271 166.84 13.44 2.50
N LYS A 272 166.04 12.45 2.92
CA LYS A 272 166.32 11.61 4.10
C LYS A 272 167.12 10.33 3.79
N GLU A 273 167.04 9.78 2.59
CA GLU A 273 167.71 8.49 2.29
C GLU A 273 169.16 8.59 1.80
N LYS A 274 169.74 9.80 1.70
CA LYS A 274 171.11 10.00 1.17
C LYS A 274 172.18 10.42 2.17
N LEU A 275 171.87 10.69 3.44
CA LEU A 275 172.86 10.99 4.50
C LEU A 275 172.21 10.73 5.88
N ILE A 276 172.78 10.02 6.86
CA ILE A 276 174.18 9.62 7.04
C ILE A 276 174.32 8.64 8.23
N PHE A 277 175.18 7.65 8.06
CA PHE A 277 176.07 7.12 9.09
C PHE A 277 177.06 8.23 9.48
N LYS A 278 176.89 8.87 10.65
CA LYS A 278 177.86 9.67 11.46
C LYS A 278 177.09 10.69 12.31
N LYS A 279 177.12 10.56 13.65
CA LYS A 279 178.03 11.27 14.57
C LYS A 279 177.80 12.79 14.58
N THR A 280 177.74 13.54 15.69
CA THR A 280 177.73 13.32 17.15
C THR A 280 177.60 14.72 17.77
N VAL A 281 177.02 14.79 18.98
CA VAL A 281 177.27 15.80 20.05
C VAL A 281 176.61 17.17 19.90
N GLY A 282 175.83 17.54 20.94
CA GLY A 282 176.08 18.79 21.66
C GLY A 282 174.88 19.66 22.02
N ALA A 283 174.54 19.67 23.32
CA ALA A 283 174.01 20.81 24.10
C ALA A 283 172.60 21.34 23.73
N ALA A 284 171.89 22.18 24.50
CA ALA A 284 171.69 22.43 25.93
C ALA A 284 170.54 23.48 26.01
N ALA A 285 169.85 23.56 27.16
CA ALA A 285 169.25 24.77 27.76
C ALA A 285 167.85 25.33 27.34
N LYS A 286 167.07 25.63 28.41
CA LYS A 286 166.10 26.75 28.67
C LYS A 286 164.78 26.79 27.86
N SER A 287 163.57 26.88 28.45
CA SER A 287 162.92 27.83 29.41
C SER A 287 162.31 29.08 28.73
N LEU A 288 161.07 29.42 29.14
CA LEU A 288 160.23 30.59 28.80
C LEU A 288 159.53 30.49 27.41
N GLN A 289 158.35 31.03 27.10
CA GLN A 289 157.49 32.03 27.73
C GLN A 289 156.15 32.12 26.97
N LEU A 290 155.10 32.52 27.69
CA LEU A 290 153.98 33.42 27.32
C LEU A 290 153.18 33.29 25.99
N CYS A 291 151.85 33.36 26.18
CA CYS A 291 150.72 33.69 25.29
C CYS A 291 150.92 35.02 24.50
N PRO A 292 149.94 35.62 23.75
CA PRO A 292 148.48 35.36 23.60
C PRO A 292 147.90 35.72 22.19
N THR A 293 146.59 36.01 22.14
CA THR A 293 145.87 36.91 21.18
C THR A 293 145.50 36.33 19.80
N LEU A 294 144.40 36.66 19.10
CA LEU A 294 143.24 37.58 19.23
C LEU A 294 142.49 37.54 17.88
N CYS A 295 141.25 38.04 17.86
CA CYS A 295 140.41 38.46 16.71
C CYS A 295 139.63 37.33 16.02
N ASP A 296 138.31 37.19 16.18
CA ASP A 296 137.17 38.10 15.90
C ASP A 296 137.14 38.61 14.44
N SER A 297 135.97 38.56 13.77
CA SER A 297 134.96 39.64 13.85
C SER A 297 134.00 39.71 12.63
N ILE A 298 132.77 40.22 12.87
CA ILE A 298 131.87 40.99 11.95
C ILE A 298 131.03 40.18 10.92
N ASP A 299 129.76 40.42 10.60
CA ASP A 299 128.62 41.32 10.95
C ASP A 299 127.37 40.58 10.41
N GLY A 300 126.10 40.85 10.72
CA GLY A 300 125.45 42.01 11.29
C GLY A 300 123.94 41.75 11.39
N SER A 301 123.24 42.59 12.15
CA SER A 301 121.81 42.49 12.52
C SER A 301 120.87 43.23 11.52
N PRO A 302 119.65 43.69 11.88
CA PRO A 302 118.33 43.25 11.39
C PRO A 302 117.61 44.40 10.61
N PRO A 303 116.27 44.41 10.36
CA PRO A 303 115.19 44.68 11.35
C PRO A 303 113.91 43.85 11.01
N GLY A 304 112.73 43.90 11.64
CA GLY A 304 112.07 44.74 12.64
C GLY A 304 110.61 44.25 12.74
N SER A 305 110.03 44.34 13.93
CA SER A 305 108.59 44.14 14.27
C SER A 305 107.68 45.19 13.57
N PRO A 306 106.31 45.23 13.65
CA PRO A 306 105.52 45.12 14.91
C PRO A 306 104.04 44.62 14.88
N VAL A 307 103.57 44.05 16.01
CA VAL A 307 102.34 44.43 16.79
C VAL A 307 100.95 43.89 16.29
N PRO A 308 99.88 43.77 17.13
CA PRO A 308 99.50 42.53 17.84
C PRO A 308 97.97 42.25 17.76
N GLY A 309 97.42 41.32 18.55
CA GLY A 309 95.96 41.15 18.63
C GLY A 309 95.48 40.06 19.59
N ILE A 310 95.43 40.42 20.86
CA ILE A 310 94.75 39.70 21.96
C ILE A 310 93.23 39.77 21.74
N LEU A 311 92.50 38.68 21.98
CA LEU A 311 91.42 38.64 22.99
C LEU A 311 90.98 37.21 23.31
N GLN A 312 91.06 36.93 24.60
CA GLN A 312 90.65 35.74 25.32
C GLN A 312 89.35 36.12 26.06
N ALA A 313 88.31 35.30 26.01
CA ALA A 313 87.28 35.30 27.06
C ALA A 313 86.49 33.98 27.05
N ARG A 314 86.20 33.57 28.29
CA ARG A 314 85.78 32.27 28.79
C ARG A 314 84.24 32.14 28.88
N PRO A 315 83.73 30.97 29.31
CA PRO A 315 82.33 30.54 29.22
C PRO A 315 81.49 30.95 30.45
N LEU A 316 80.19 30.66 30.40
CA LEU A 316 79.14 30.49 31.43
C LEU A 316 77.79 30.78 30.72
N GLU A 317 76.60 30.29 31.03
CA GLU A 317 76.02 29.17 31.78
C GLU A 317 74.50 29.22 31.44
N TRP A 318 73.87 28.04 31.29
CA TRP A 318 72.53 27.62 31.71
C TRP A 318 71.31 28.56 31.91
N VAL A 319 70.12 27.91 31.81
CA VAL A 319 68.72 28.28 32.17
C VAL A 319 67.90 28.85 30.99
N ALA A 320 66.96 28.17 30.31
CA ALA A 320 65.79 27.34 30.67
C ALA A 320 64.47 28.12 30.95
N ILE A 321 63.38 27.69 30.28
CA ILE A 321 61.93 27.77 30.66
C ILE A 321 61.23 29.14 30.46
N SER A 322 59.98 29.34 30.00
CA SER A 322 58.88 28.55 29.38
C SER A 322 57.74 29.50 28.90
N PHE A 323 56.90 29.00 27.98
CA PHE A 323 55.46 29.21 27.70
C PHE A 323 54.62 30.38 28.27
N SER A 324 53.74 30.91 27.40
CA SER A 324 52.25 30.94 27.51
C SER A 324 51.72 31.12 26.06
N SER A 325 50.89 30.30 25.40
CA SER A 325 49.50 29.87 25.60
C SER A 325 48.50 30.96 26.00
N ALA A 326 47.79 31.52 25.02
CA ALA A 326 46.34 31.75 25.00
C ALA A 326 45.91 32.05 23.56
#